data_AF-A0A7C4FLY4-F1
#
_entry.id   AF-A0A7C4FLY4-F1
#
_cell.length_a   1.000
_cell.length_b   1.000
_cell.length_c   1.000
_cell.angle_alpha   90.00
_cell.angle_beta   90.00
_cell.angle_gamma   90.00
#
_symmetry.space_group_name_H-M   'P 1'
#
loop_
_entity.id
_entity.type
_entity.pdbx_description
1 polymer ?
#
loop_
_entity_poly.entity_id
_entity_poly.type
_entity_poly.pdbx_seq_one_letter_code
_entity_poly.pdbx_strand_id
1 'polypeptide(L)' 'MRLSPTYLLFKDLITGLLITLRTFFRRPVTVRYPHEKVQVFLSFRGRHAMVVEPETGKPRCVACLKCS' A
#
# COMPACT_ATOMS: atom_id res chain seq x y z
N MET A 1 -10.10 29.98 -36.08
CA MET A 1 -11.38 29.60 -35.42
C MET A 1 -11.23 29.84 -33.93
N ARG A 2 -11.61 31.02 -33.41
CA ARG A 2 -11.53 31.31 -31.97
C ARG A 2 -12.72 30.66 -31.28
N LEU A 3 -12.46 29.56 -30.58
CA LEU A 3 -13.46 28.92 -29.73
C LEU A 3 -13.65 29.80 -28.47
N SER A 4 -14.90 30.03 -28.09
CA SER A 4 -15.22 30.90 -26.96
C SER A 4 -14.69 30.32 -25.64
N PRO A 5 -14.21 31.15 -24.70
CA PRO A 5 -13.65 30.67 -23.42
C PRO A 5 -14.66 29.81 -22.61
N THR A 6 -15.95 30.07 -22.75
CA THR A 6 -17.02 29.27 -22.13
C THR A 6 -17.10 27.84 -22.67
N TYR A 7 -16.85 27.62 -23.96
CA TYR A 7 -16.85 26.29 -24.57
C TYR A 7 -15.73 25.40 -24.03
N LEU A 8 -14.55 25.98 -23.74
CA LEU A 8 -13.41 25.26 -23.18
C LEU A 8 -13.73 24.75 -21.77
N LEU A 9 -14.28 25.60 -20.91
CA LEU A 9 -14.64 25.21 -19.54
C LEU A 9 -15.67 24.08 -19.48
N PHE A 10 -16.71 24.13 -20.32
CA PHE A 10 -17.70 23.04 -20.38
C PHE A 10 -17.10 21.72 -20.89
N LYS A 11 -16.19 21.80 -21.87
CA LYS A 11 -15.49 20.61 -22.39
C LYS A 11 -14.62 19.96 -21.32
N ASP A 12 -13.89 20.74 -20.53
CA ASP A 12 -13.03 20.24 -19.47
C ASP A 12 -13.84 19.61 -18.33
N LEU A 13 -14.98 20.21 -17.96
CA LEU A 13 -15.89 19.68 -16.95
C LEU A 13 -16.49 18.32 -17.37
N ILE A 14 -16.97 18.21 -18.61
CA ILE A 14 -17.51 16.97 -19.16
C ILE A 14 -16.43 15.89 -19.23
N THR A 15 -15.21 16.28 -19.60
CA THR A 15 -14.07 15.35 -19.67
C THR A 15 -13.70 14.81 -18.29
N GLY A 16 -13.69 15.65 -17.25
CA GLY A 16 -13.49 15.22 -15.86
C GLY A 16 -14.59 14.26 -15.38
N LEU A 17 -15.86 14.57 -15.66
CA LEU A 17 -16.99 13.73 -15.29
C LEU A 17 -16.96 12.36 -16.01
N LEU A 18 -16.49 12.31 -17.26
CA LEU A 18 -16.34 11.06 -17.98
C LEU A 18 -15.29 10.15 -17.33
N ILE A 19 -14.21 10.71 -16.80
CA ILE A 19 -13.16 9.95 -16.10
C ILE A 19 -13.69 9.40 -14.77
N THR A 20 -14.45 10.20 -14.01
CA THR A 20 -15.05 9.74 -12.75
C THR A 20 -16.07 8.63 -13.01
N LEU A 21 -16.95 8.81 -14.00
CA LEU A 21 -17.92 7.80 -14.41
C LEU A 21 -17.24 6.50 -14.86
N ARG A 22 -16.17 6.59 -15.67
CA ARG A 22 -15.39 5.42 -16.09
C ARG A 22 -14.73 4.70 -14.91
N THR A 23 -14.31 5.43 -13.89
CA THR A 23 -13.66 4.85 -12.70
C THR A 23 -14.67 4.25 -11.74
N PHE A 24 -15.88 4.81 -11.65
CA PHE A 24 -16.98 4.29 -10.85
C PHE A 24 -17.38 2.86 -11.24
N PHE A 25 -17.37 2.55 -12.55
CA PHE A 25 -17.66 1.19 -13.05
C PHE A 25 -16.47 0.22 -12.99
N ARG A 26 -15.29 0.64 -12.54
CA ARG A 26 -14.16 -0.27 -12.36
C ARG A 26 -14.30 -1.03 -11.05
N ARG A 27 -13.76 -2.26 -11.03
CA ARG A 27 -13.71 -3.07 -9.81
C ARG A 27 -12.84 -2.37 -8.76
N PRO A 28 -13.25 -2.36 -7.47
CA PRO A 28 -12.45 -1.77 -6.41
C PRO A 28 -11.14 -2.54 -6.24
N VAL A 29 -10.04 -1.82 -6.04
CA VAL A 29 -8.69 -2.39 -5.81
C VAL A 29 -8.41 -2.63 -4.33
N THR A 30 -9.44 -2.88 -3.53
CA THR A 30 -9.37 -3.02 -2.07
C THR A 30 -9.15 -4.47 -1.65
N VAL A 31 -8.30 -4.70 -0.66
CA VAL A 31 -8.11 -6.01 -0.01
C VAL A 31 -9.01 -6.12 1.23
N ARG A 32 -9.78 -7.20 1.38
CA ARG A 32 -10.73 -7.37 2.50
C ARG A 32 -10.06 -7.89 3.76
N TYR A 33 -9.39 -7.02 4.52
CA TYR A 33 -8.88 -7.37 5.84
C TYR A 33 -10.02 -7.69 6.82
N PRO A 34 -9.93 -8.72 7.70
CA PRO A 34 -8.79 -9.61 7.97
C PRO A 34 -8.75 -10.90 7.13
N HIS A 35 -9.77 -11.15 6.29
CA HIS A 35 -9.93 -12.38 5.53
C HIS A 35 -8.90 -12.52 4.41
N GLU A 36 -8.57 -11.42 3.74
CA GLU A 36 -7.55 -11.33 2.71
C GLU A 36 -6.39 -10.47 3.24
N LYS A 37 -5.16 -10.96 3.11
CA LYS A 37 -3.94 -10.25 3.52
C LYS A 37 -3.02 -10.07 2.34
N VAL A 38 -2.35 -8.92 2.29
CA VAL A 38 -1.31 -8.64 1.29
C VAL A 38 -0.13 -9.57 1.54
N GLN A 39 0.45 -10.11 0.46
CA GLN A 39 1.68 -10.90 0.56
C GLN A 39 2.83 -10.00 0.99
N VAL A 40 3.51 -10.37 2.08
CA VAL A 40 4.69 -9.64 2.58
C VAL A 40 5.95 -10.14 1.88
N PHE A 41 6.86 -9.22 1.58
CA PHE A 41 8.18 -9.56 1.06
C PHE A 41 9.04 -10.28 2.12
N LEU A 42 10.01 -11.09 1.69
CA LEU A 42 10.92 -11.81 2.59
C LEU A 42 11.67 -10.88 3.56
N SER A 43 12.03 -9.68 3.09
CA SER A 43 12.74 -8.68 3.90
C SER A 43 11.82 -7.80 4.75
N PHE A 44 10.54 -8.17 4.91
CA PHE A 44 9.61 -7.40 5.73
C PHE A 44 10.05 -7.41 7.21
N ARG A 45 10.22 -6.22 7.78
CA ARG A 45 10.60 -6.04 9.19
C ARG A 45 9.35 -6.09 10.05
N GLY A 46 9.08 -7.27 10.61
CA GLY A 46 7.96 -7.51 11.52
C GLY A 46 8.29 -7.23 12.98
N ARG A 47 7.62 -7.98 13.88
CA ARG A 47 7.88 -7.95 15.31
C ARG A 47 9.28 -8.49 15.61
N HIS A 48 10.04 -7.74 16.41
CA HIS A 48 11.32 -8.19 16.92
C HIS A 48 11.14 -9.40 17.84
N ALA A 49 11.92 -10.44 17.61
CA ALA A 49 11.99 -11.63 18.45
C ALA A 49 13.46 -11.99 18.69
N MET A 50 13.76 -12.54 19.87
CA MET A 50 15.10 -12.97 20.20
C MET A 50 15.44 -14.24 19.42
N VAL A 51 16.55 -14.24 18.70
CA VAL A 51 17.02 -15.41 17.98
C VAL A 51 17.57 -16.42 18.99
N VAL A 52 17.12 -17.66 18.84
CA VAL A 52 17.52 -18.81 19.67
C VAL A 52 18.49 -19.68 18.87
N GLU A 53 19.46 -20.27 19.55
CA GLU A 53 20.36 -21.24 18.92
C GLU A 53 19.62 -22.57 18.65
N PRO A 54 19.62 -23.09 17.40
CA PRO A 54 18.92 -24.33 17.05
C PRO A 54 19.35 -25.55 17.86
N GLU A 55 20.62 -25.63 18.29
CA GLU A 55 21.14 -26.84 18.95
C GLU A 55 20.94 -26.85 20.48
N THR A 56 21.02 -25.70 21.14
CA THR A 56 20.97 -25.62 22.61
C THR A 56 19.66 -25.03 23.13
N GLY A 57 18.86 -24.38 22.28
CA GLY A 57 17.64 -23.69 22.70
C GLY A 57 17.88 -22.45 23.57
N LYS A 58 19.14 -22.03 23.74
CA LYS A 58 19.52 -20.82 24.49
C LYS A 58 19.41 -19.57 23.62
N PRO A 59 19.07 -18.40 24.19
CA PRO A 59 19.07 -17.15 23.45
C PRO A 59 20.48 -16.76 23.00
N ARG A 60 20.61 -16.18 21.80
CA ARG A 60 21.90 -15.66 21.29
C ARG A 60 22.37 -14.37 21.98
N CYS A 61 21.45 -13.66 22.65
CA CYS A 61 21.78 -12.43 23.34
C CYS A 61 22.61 -12.71 24.60
N VAL A 62 23.79 -12.08 24.71
CA VAL A 62 24.69 -12.15 25.88
C VAL A 62 24.67 -10.88 26.74
N ALA A 63 23.66 -10.03 26.57
CA ALA A 63 23.57 -8.72 27.22
C ALA A 63 24.79 -7.81 26.99
N CYS A 64 25.31 -7.79 25.75
CA CYS A 64 26.48 -6.97 25.38
C CYS A 64 26.19 -5.46 25.24
N LEU A 65 24.94 -5.02 25.39
CA LEU A 65 24.51 -3.62 25.26
C LEU A 65 24.88 -2.94 23.93
N LYS A 66 25.06 -3.72 22.85
CA LYS A 66 25.33 -3.16 21.50
C LYS A 66 24.07 -2.85 20.69
N CYS A 67 22.95 -3.48 21.04
CA CYS A 67 21.66 -3.31 20.36
C CYS A 67 20.69 -2.38 21.11
N SER A 68 21.06 -1.95 22.33
CA SER A 68 20.38 -0.88 23.07
C SER A 68 20.60 0.47 22.42
#